data_AF-A0A7S4MGE5-F1
#
_entry.id   AF-A0A7S4MGE5-F1
#
_cell.length_a   1.000
_cell.length_b   1.000
_cell.length_c   1.000
_cell.angle_alpha   90.00
_cell.angle_beta   90.00
_cell.angle_gamma   90.00
#
_symmetry.space_group_name_H-M   'P 1'
#
loop_
_entity.id
_entity.type
_entity.pdbx_description
1 polymer ?
#
loop_
_entity_poly.entity_id
_entity_poly.type
_entity_poly.pdbx_seq_one_letter_code
_entity_poly.pdbx_strand_id
1 'polypeptide(L)'
;ILGHVAEHFELHWLPEAAIGILVGLTVACMQAASGYSDMLAVEKFDFGFFMTFLLPPIIFEAGFNLNVTPFIQNIWPTVFFAFIGTFASTFVVGGLVWWFGQLGLCYPLGPLAALTFGSLISATDPVTVIA
;
A
#
# COMPACT_ATOMS: atom_id res chain seq x y z
N ILE A 1 22.46 -4.65 7.45
CA ILE A 1 22.98 -3.66 8.44
C ILE A 1 21.85 -2.79 8.97
N LEU A 2 21.10 -2.06 8.13
CA LEU A 2 19.92 -1.28 8.57
C LEU A 2 18.79 -2.13 9.20
N GLY A 3 18.49 -3.31 8.65
CA GLY A 3 17.52 -4.24 9.26
C GLY A 3 17.94 -4.75 10.65
N HIS A 4 19.25 -4.86 10.91
CA HIS A 4 19.78 -5.30 12.22
C HIS A 4 19.75 -4.18 13.27
N VAL A 5 19.70 -2.90 12.84
CA VAL A 5 19.56 -1.74 13.74
C VAL A 5 18.09 -1.53 14.11
N ALA A 6 17.15 -1.87 13.22
CA ALA A 6 15.71 -1.83 13.51
C ALA A 6 15.30 -2.86 14.59
N GLU A 7 15.98 -4.01 14.63
CA GLU A 7 15.78 -5.07 15.62
C GLU A 7 16.17 -4.64 17.06
N HIS A 8 17.01 -3.61 17.21
CA HIS A 8 17.45 -3.11 18.53
C HIS A 8 16.47 -2.13 19.20
N PHE A 9 15.41 -1.70 18.49
CA PHE A 9 14.41 -0.75 19.01
C PHE A 9 13.10 -1.40 19.49
N GLU A 10 13.01 -2.74 19.57
CA GLU A 10 11.89 -3.49 20.17
C GLU A 10 10.47 -2.95 19.83
N LEU A 11 10.26 -2.48 18.60
CA LEU A 11 8.95 -2.01 18.14
C LEU A 11 8.22 -3.14 17.42
N HIS A 12 7.78 -4.16 18.17
CA HIS A 12 6.93 -5.26 17.66
C HIS A 12 5.58 -4.81 17.06
N TRP A 13 5.24 -3.51 17.13
CA TRP A 13 3.95 -2.95 16.72
C TRP A 13 3.95 -2.28 15.34
N LEU A 14 5.11 -2.14 14.69
CA LEU A 14 5.22 -1.42 13.41
C LEU A 14 5.35 -2.39 12.22
N PRO A 15 4.44 -2.32 11.22
CA PRO A 15 4.57 -3.09 9.99
C PRO A 15 5.87 -2.76 9.26
N GLU A 16 6.47 -3.75 8.59
CA GLU A 16 7.69 -3.60 7.80
C GLU A 16 7.54 -2.51 6.72
N ALA A 17 6.34 -2.41 6.15
CA ALA A 17 5.98 -1.34 5.20
C ALA A 17 6.07 0.05 5.82
N ALA A 18 5.67 0.22 7.09
CA ALA A 18 5.74 1.51 7.78
C ALA A 18 7.21 1.92 8.02
N ILE A 19 8.08 0.96 8.34
CA ILE A 19 9.52 1.21 8.49
C ILE A 19 10.11 1.67 7.16
N GLY A 20 9.77 0.99 6.05
CA GLY A 20 10.20 1.40 4.71
C GLY A 20 9.78 2.83 4.35
N ILE A 21 8.53 3.20 4.64
CA ILE A 21 8.02 4.56 4.41
C ILE A 21 8.77 5.59 5.27
N LEU A 22 9.01 5.30 6.55
CA LEU A 22 9.74 6.20 7.45
C LEU A 22 11.18 6.41 6.99
N VAL A 23 11.88 5.34 6.58
CA VAL A 23 13.23 5.45 6.04
C VAL A 23 13.23 6.33 4.79
N GLY A 24 12.33 6.07 3.83
CA GLY A 24 12.18 6.89 2.63
C GLY A 24 11.91 8.37 2.95
N LEU A 25 11.05 8.65 3.93
CA LEU A 25 10.77 10.00 4.40
C LEU A 25 11.99 10.67 5.01
N THR A 26 12.76 9.97 5.86
CA THR A 26 13.96 10.54 6.49
C THR A 26 15.03 10.90 5.45
N VAL A 27 15.26 10.02 4.46
CA VAL A 27 16.21 10.28 3.36
C VAL A 27 15.74 11.47 2.52
N ALA A 28 14.44 11.52 2.17
CA ALA A 28 13.85 12.64 1.43
C ALA A 28 13.98 13.98 2.18
N CYS A 29 13.72 13.98 3.50
CA CYS A 29 13.88 15.17 4.34
C CYS A 29 15.35 15.61 4.45
N MET A 30 16.28 14.67 4.62
CA MET A 30 17.73 14.98 4.66
C MET A 30 18.21 15.59 3.34
N GLN A 31 17.70 15.11 2.21
CA GLN A 31 18.02 15.66 0.90
C GLN A 31 17.39 17.04 0.67
N ALA A 32 16.16 17.25 1.11
CA ALA A 32 15.52 18.56 1.06
C ALA A 32 16.30 19.61 1.88
N ALA A 33 16.89 19.22 3.01
CA ALA A 33 17.68 20.11 3.86
C ALA A 33 19.08 20.45 3.29
N SER A 34 19.67 19.57 2.49
CA SER A 34 21.02 19.75 1.93
C SER A 34 21.07 20.55 0.62
N GLY A 35 19.91 20.92 0.05
CA GLY A 35 19.80 21.82 -1.10
C GLY A 35 20.25 21.23 -2.45
N TYR A 36 20.56 19.93 -2.50
CA TYR A 36 20.92 19.21 -3.73
C TYR A 36 19.65 18.68 -4.42
N SER A 37 18.97 19.57 -5.14
CA SER A 37 17.70 19.28 -5.83
C SER A 37 17.84 18.39 -7.07
N ASP A 38 19.02 18.32 -7.68
CA ASP A 38 19.21 17.59 -8.94
C ASP A 38 19.23 16.07 -8.78
N MET A 39 19.57 15.57 -7.59
CA MET A 39 19.62 14.13 -7.32
C MET A 39 18.21 13.53 -7.05
N LEU A 40 17.20 14.35 -6.74
CA LEU A 40 15.78 13.94 -6.62
C LEU A 40 15.15 13.59 -7.97
N ALA A 41 15.66 14.14 -9.07
CA ALA A 41 15.10 13.91 -10.40
C ALA A 41 15.47 12.53 -10.96
N VAL A 42 16.55 11.92 -10.48
CA VAL A 42 17.05 10.60 -10.89
C VAL A 42 16.33 9.47 -10.14
N GLU A 43 15.80 9.74 -8.95
CA GLU A 43 15.05 8.77 -8.13
C GLU A 43 13.54 8.79 -8.39
N LYS A 44 13.12 8.97 -9.64
CA LYS A 44 11.70 8.82 -9.99
C LYS A 44 11.37 7.34 -10.08
N PHE A 45 10.36 6.93 -9.32
CA PHE A 45 9.82 5.58 -9.39
C PHE A 45 9.33 5.26 -10.81
N ASP A 46 9.95 4.25 -11.44
CA ASP A 46 9.53 3.74 -12.74
C ASP A 46 8.48 2.64 -12.55
N PHE A 47 7.21 3.02 -12.76
CA PHE A 47 6.08 2.10 -12.66
C PHE A 47 6.15 0.96 -13.70
N GLY A 48 6.72 1.20 -14.88
CA GLY A 48 6.84 0.20 -15.93
C GLY A 48 7.84 -0.89 -15.57
N PHE A 49 9.00 -0.49 -15.01
CA PHE A 49 9.97 -1.42 -14.45
C PHE A 49 9.38 -2.21 -13.27
N PHE A 50 8.71 -1.52 -12.34
CA PHE A 50 8.06 -2.18 -11.20
C PHE A 50 7.04 -3.23 -11.65
N MET A 51 6.08 -2.87 -12.51
CA MET A 51 5.03 -3.78 -12.95
C MET A 51 5.54 -4.94 -13.81
N THR A 52 6.59 -4.71 -14.61
CA THR A 52 7.08 -5.71 -15.58
C THR A 52 8.11 -6.66 -14.97
N PHE A 53 8.96 -6.18 -14.07
CA PHE A 53 10.10 -6.95 -13.54
C PHE A 53 9.99 -7.28 -12.05
N LEU A 54 9.47 -6.37 -11.22
CA LEU A 54 9.43 -6.58 -9.76
C LEU A 54 8.14 -7.27 -9.31
N LEU A 55 7.00 -6.88 -9.87
CA LEU A 55 5.69 -7.41 -9.47
C LEU A 55 5.53 -8.91 -9.76
N PRO A 56 5.96 -9.48 -10.91
CA PRO A 56 5.78 -10.91 -11.17
C PRO A 56 6.53 -11.82 -10.18
N PRO A 57 7.82 -11.58 -9.85
CA PRO A 57 8.50 -12.34 -8.79
C PRO A 57 7.83 -12.21 -7.41
N ILE A 58 7.39 -11.01 -7.02
CA ILE A 58 6.74 -10.78 -5.72
C ILE A 58 5.44 -11.59 -5.61
N ILE A 59 4.60 -11.57 -6.63
CA ILE A 59 3.36 -12.36 -6.66
C ILE A 59 3.65 -13.86 -6.68
N PHE A 60 4.69 -14.28 -7.39
CA PHE A 60 5.10 -15.69 -7.44
C PHE A 60 5.54 -16.20 -6.07
N GLU A 61 6.39 -15.46 -5.35
CA GLU A 61 6.84 -15.80 -4.00
C GLU A 61 5.67 -15.88 -3.01
N ALA A 62 4.76 -14.90 -3.06
CA ALA A 62 3.56 -14.89 -2.22
C ALA A 62 2.64 -16.09 -2.51
N GLY A 63 2.46 -16.44 -3.78
CA GLY A 63 1.69 -17.61 -4.20
C GLY A 63 2.36 -18.93 -3.82
N PHE A 64 3.69 -18.99 -3.84
CA PHE A 64 4.47 -20.18 -3.48
C PHE A 64 4.44 -20.45 -1.96
N ASN A 65 4.50 -19.41 -1.14
CA ASN A 65 4.40 -19.52 0.33
C ASN A 65 2.96 -19.74 0.83
N LEU A 66 1.95 -19.56 -0.02
CA LEU A 66 0.55 -19.74 0.36
C LEU A 66 0.18 -21.23 0.51
N ASN A 67 -0.34 -21.59 1.68
CA ASN A 67 -0.88 -22.93 1.93
C ASN A 67 -2.16 -23.18 1.12
N VAL A 68 -2.02 -23.88 -0.02
CA VAL A 68 -3.12 -24.13 -0.96
C VAL A 68 -4.27 -24.95 -0.38
N THR A 69 -4.01 -25.91 0.51
CA THR A 69 -5.05 -26.80 1.07
C THR A 69 -6.14 -26.06 1.85
N PRO A 70 -5.83 -25.26 2.90
CA PRO A 70 -6.85 -24.48 3.62
C PRO A 70 -7.44 -23.34 2.77
N PHE A 71 -6.67 -22.78 1.84
CA PHE A 71 -7.14 -21.73 0.93
C PHE A 71 -8.25 -22.23 0.01
N ILE A 72 -8.06 -23.39 -0.63
CA ILE A 72 -9.07 -23.97 -1.52
C ILE A 72 -10.32 -24.43 -0.74
N GLN A 73 -10.15 -24.91 0.49
CA GLN A 73 -11.28 -25.26 1.38
C GLN A 73 -12.16 -24.04 1.70
N ASN A 74 -11.58 -22.83 1.77
CA ASN A 74 -12.28 -21.58 2.09
C ASN A 74 -12.35 -20.61 0.90
N ILE A 75 -12.30 -21.12 -0.34
CA ILE A 75 -12.26 -20.27 -1.54
C ILE A 75 -13.49 -19.35 -1.64
N TRP A 76 -14.67 -19.83 -1.20
CA TRP A 76 -15.91 -19.06 -1.27
C TRP A 76 -15.90 -17.79 -0.40
N PRO A 77 -15.60 -17.87 0.91
CA PRO A 77 -15.34 -16.67 1.72
C PRO A 77 -14.29 -15.74 1.12
N THR A 78 -13.16 -16.29 0.67
CA THR A 78 -12.06 -15.48 0.11
C THR A 78 -12.50 -14.69 -1.12
N VAL A 79 -13.18 -15.34 -2.07
CA VAL A 79 -13.70 -14.69 -3.27
C VAL A 79 -14.78 -13.68 -2.91
N PHE A 80 -15.65 -13.98 -1.94
CA PHE A 80 -16.67 -13.04 -1.47
C PHE A 80 -16.04 -11.77 -0.89
N PHE A 81 -15.05 -11.89 -0.01
CA PHE A 81 -14.34 -10.73 0.55
C PHE A 81 -13.54 -9.98 -0.52
N ALA A 82 -12.89 -10.69 -1.43
CA ALA A 82 -12.08 -10.08 -2.50
C ALA A 82 -12.91 -9.23 -3.47
N PHE A 83 -14.11 -9.67 -3.85
CA PHE A 83 -14.97 -8.91 -4.78
C PHE A 83 -15.99 -8.04 -4.04
N ILE A 84 -16.88 -8.65 -3.28
CA ILE A 84 -17.99 -7.93 -2.62
C ILE A 84 -17.46 -7.04 -1.50
N GLY A 85 -16.51 -7.53 -0.71
CA GLY A 85 -15.86 -6.75 0.35
C GLY A 85 -15.13 -5.53 -0.21
N THR A 86 -14.30 -5.70 -1.23
CA THR A 86 -13.56 -4.61 -1.88
C THR A 86 -14.50 -3.59 -2.55
N PHE A 87 -15.57 -4.06 -3.21
CA PHE A 87 -16.56 -3.18 -3.82
C PHE A 87 -17.29 -2.36 -2.75
N ALA A 88 -17.81 -3.01 -1.71
CA ALA A 88 -18.48 -2.32 -0.60
C ALA A 88 -17.56 -1.32 0.09
N SER A 89 -16.31 -1.71 0.38
CA SER A 89 -15.30 -0.83 0.97
C SER A 89 -15.00 0.38 0.08
N THR A 90 -14.94 0.22 -1.25
CA THR A 90 -14.76 1.33 -2.20
C THR A 90 -15.88 2.37 -2.08
N PHE A 91 -17.13 1.95 -2.01
CA PHE A 91 -18.27 2.88 -1.86
C PHE A 91 -18.30 3.53 -0.48
N VAL A 92 -18.00 2.78 0.58
CA VAL A 92 -17.97 3.32 1.94
C VAL A 92 -16.86 4.36 2.07
N VAL A 93 -15.61 4.02 1.72
CA VAL A 93 -14.47 4.94 1.82
C VAL A 93 -14.62 6.12 0.87
N GLY A 94 -14.96 5.88 -0.39
CA GLY A 94 -15.16 6.94 -1.38
C GLY A 94 -16.33 7.86 -1.03
N GLY A 95 -17.43 7.31 -0.52
CA GLY A 95 -18.58 8.07 -0.04
C GLY A 95 -18.27 8.92 1.18
N LEU A 96 -17.51 8.38 2.15
CA LEU A 96 -17.06 9.12 3.33
C LEU A 96 -16.14 10.28 2.95
N VAL A 97 -15.17 10.06 2.06
CA VAL A 97 -14.25 11.11 1.58
C VAL A 97 -15.03 12.21 0.86
N TRP A 98 -15.99 11.86 0.01
CA TRP A 98 -16.86 12.83 -0.64
C TRP A 98 -17.68 13.63 0.38
N TRP A 99 -18.30 12.95 1.35
CA TRP A 99 -19.12 13.58 2.39
C TRP A 99 -18.31 14.54 3.27
N PHE A 100 -17.13 14.12 3.73
CA PHE A 100 -16.23 14.97 4.51
C PHE A 100 -15.68 16.15 3.70
N GLY A 101 -15.55 16.00 2.37
CA GLY A 101 -15.19 17.09 1.48
C GLY A 101 -16.25 18.18 1.44
N GLN A 102 -17.53 17.80 1.45
CA GLN A 102 -18.65 18.75 1.51
C GLN A 102 -18.76 19.45 2.87
N LEU A 103 -18.35 18.78 3.96
CA LEU A 103 -18.31 19.36 5.31
C LEU A 103 -17.10 20.27 5.56
N GLY A 104 -16.18 20.40 4.60
CA GLY A 104 -14.96 21.21 4.74
C GLY A 104 -13.89 20.59 5.63
N LEU A 105 -14.01 19.30 5.97
CA LEU A 105 -13.01 18.56 6.77
C LEU A 105 -11.84 18.04 5.92
N CYS A 106 -12.08 17.80 4.62
CA CYS A 106 -11.03 17.43 3.67
C CYS A 106 -11.17 18.23 2.37
N TYR A 107 -10.19 18.10 1.47
CA TYR A 107 -10.23 18.75 0.17
C TYR A 107 -11.48 18.30 -0.62
N PRO A 108 -12.27 19.21 -1.20
CA PRO A 108 -13.49 18.87 -1.91
C PRO A 108 -13.16 18.14 -3.22
N LEU A 109 -13.27 16.82 -3.18
CA LEU A 109 -13.09 15.95 -4.33
C LEU A 109 -14.44 15.76 -5.04
N GLY A 110 -14.43 15.76 -6.37
CA GLY A 110 -15.59 15.34 -7.14
C GLY A 110 -15.97 13.88 -6.81
N PRO A 111 -17.23 13.47 -6.98
CA PRO A 111 -17.69 12.12 -6.60
C PRO A 111 -16.91 11.00 -7.32
N LEU A 112 -16.53 11.21 -8.58
CA LEU A 112 -15.67 10.27 -9.31
C LEU A 112 -14.24 10.20 -8.74
N ALA A 113 -13.67 11.34 -8.36
CA ALA A 113 -12.33 11.39 -7.77
C ALA A 113 -12.31 10.74 -6.37
N ALA A 114 -13.37 10.90 -5.60
CA ALA A 114 -13.51 10.26 -4.29
C ALA A 114 -13.69 8.74 -4.41
N LEU A 115 -14.47 8.25 -5.39
CA LEU A 115 -14.62 6.81 -5.65
C LEU A 115 -13.35 6.17 -6.20
N THR A 116 -12.61 6.87 -7.07
CA THR A 116 -11.31 6.37 -7.55
C THR A 116 -10.29 6.29 -6.42
N PHE A 117 -10.22 7.28 -5.55
CA PHE A 117 -9.45 7.20 -4.30
C PHE A 117 -9.90 6.01 -3.43
N GLY A 118 -11.21 5.84 -3.22
CA GLY A 118 -11.77 4.71 -2.50
C GLY A 118 -11.35 3.36 -3.09
N SER A 119 -11.34 3.23 -4.42
CA SER A 119 -10.93 1.99 -5.09
C SER A 119 -9.44 1.68 -4.93
N LEU A 120 -8.59 2.70 -4.93
CA LEU A 120 -7.14 2.55 -4.74
C LEU A 120 -6.80 2.08 -3.32
N ILE A 121 -7.50 2.61 -2.31
CA ILE A 121 -7.28 2.24 -0.91
C ILE A 121 -7.95 0.89 -0.56
N SER A 122 -9.04 0.54 -1.23
CA SER A 122 -9.76 -0.71 -0.99
C SER A 122 -9.03 -1.94 -1.54
N ALA A 123 -8.17 -1.77 -2.54
CA ALA A 123 -7.32 -2.84 -3.03
C ALA A 123 -6.37 -3.29 -1.90
N THR A 124 -6.53 -4.54 -1.45
CA THR A 124 -5.69 -5.13 -0.38
C THR A 124 -4.68 -6.07 -1.00
N ASP A 125 -3.40 -5.87 -0.69
CA ASP A 125 -2.31 -6.71 -1.18
C ASP A 125 -2.06 -7.87 -0.20
N PRO A 126 -2.43 -9.13 -0.55
CA PRO A 126 -2.30 -10.27 0.36
C PRO A 126 -0.83 -10.61 0.67
N VAL A 127 0.10 -10.17 -0.18
CA VAL A 127 1.55 -10.40 -0.03
C VAL A 127 2.06 -9.90 1.31
N THR A 128 1.53 -8.77 1.80
CA THR A 128 1.97 -8.16 3.06
C THR A 128 1.50 -8.91 4.31
N VAL A 129 0.53 -9.82 4.17
CA VAL A 129 -0.09 -10.56 5.30
C VAL A 129 0.39 -12.03 5.34
N ILE A 130 0.98 -12.52 4.24
CA ILE A 130 1.48 -13.90 4.12
C ILE A 130 2.97 -14.00 4.51
N ALA A 131 3.68 -12.88 4.60
CA ALA A 131 5.09 -12.78 5.00
C ALA A 131 5.28 -12.92 6.52
#